data_AF-Q38ZI8-F1
#
_entry.id   AF-Q38ZI8-F1
#
_cell.length_a   1.000
_cell.length_b   1.000
_cell.length_c   1.000
_cell.angle_alpha   90.00
_cell.angle_beta   90.00
_cell.angle_gamma   90.00
#
_symmetry.space_group_name_H-M   'P 1'
#
loop_
_entity.id
_entity.type
_entity.pdbx_description
1 polymer ?
#
loop_
_entity_poly.entity_id
_entity_poly.type
_entity_poly.pdbx_seq_one_letter_code
_entity_poly.pdbx_strand_id
1 'polypeptide(L)'
;MKKRLKQGTIILLGIILAGLLLFKLVGSSSLFNKDILSTSQIIKNIGSQTIKTRQTSQEKLTATYKKALNSDQYTSAKPYVKVNPYGTSPLSALVLFKTNTATKVTVEVVGKTAKTSIKSEVGKNYTKSHTISVLGLYANYQNKVRLTLTDKAGHKTYQTITVKTAALPKAIASMSLKVKKADKTKMSIGNSSLTFLVRSTQYPVGVDADGEIRWYSTNYVQHIFKVLSNGHLLYLTKPDNKDLVYNDLLETDFMGRVYREYQFSTETRNNESANDKTETTIIHHDAIELPNHNLLLTVSDGGSKYVEDTMVELSRKTGKVVKVIDLKKLLPAELYETYKATKRADGKLDWFHQNSIDYDTSDDSIVISSRNQDLVMKLDYKTSKIKWLFSSKSASKWPLKYRKLLLKAADSQTGNTPPQFGRPAKRTRSN
;
A
#
# COMPACT_ATOMS: atom_id res chain seq x y z
N MET A 1 81.20 -32.58 2.29
CA MET A 1 80.06 -31.67 2.02
C MET A 1 78.99 -32.39 1.19
N LYS A 2 78.05 -33.11 1.80
CA LYS A 2 76.86 -33.69 1.14
C LYS A 2 75.86 -34.07 2.23
N LYS A 3 74.57 -33.84 1.98
CA LYS A 3 73.38 -34.06 2.86
C LYS A 3 72.95 -32.90 3.77
N ARG A 4 72.57 -31.75 3.22
CA ARG A 4 71.59 -30.83 3.86
C ARG A 4 70.63 -30.11 2.89
N LEU A 5 70.42 -30.64 1.67
CA LEU A 5 69.56 -29.98 0.66
C LEU A 5 68.28 -30.74 0.28
N LYS A 6 67.88 -31.80 0.99
CA LYS A 6 66.67 -32.58 0.65
C LYS A 6 65.50 -32.46 1.61
N GLN A 7 65.65 -31.84 2.79
CA GLN A 7 64.55 -31.68 3.75
C GLN A 7 63.77 -30.37 3.57
N GLY A 8 64.44 -29.28 3.20
CA GLY A 8 63.77 -27.98 2.96
C GLY A 8 62.78 -28.02 1.79
N THR A 9 63.12 -28.71 0.70
CA THR A 9 62.27 -28.78 -0.49
C THR A 9 61.03 -29.65 -0.29
N ILE A 10 61.11 -30.71 0.53
CA ILE A 10 59.97 -31.59 0.84
C ILE A 10 58.98 -30.91 1.79
N ILE A 11 59.48 -30.12 2.75
CA ILE A 11 58.63 -29.35 3.67
C ILE A 11 57.92 -28.20 2.93
N LEU A 12 58.61 -27.52 2.00
CA LEU A 12 58.00 -26.44 1.21
C LEU A 12 56.91 -26.96 0.25
N LEU A 13 57.14 -28.11 -0.40
CA LEU A 13 56.13 -28.78 -1.25
C LEU A 13 54.93 -29.26 -0.43
N GLY A 14 55.15 -29.78 0.79
CA GLY A 14 54.07 -30.19 1.70
C GLY A 14 53.19 -29.02 2.17
N ILE A 15 53.79 -27.85 2.44
CA ILE A 15 53.07 -26.64 2.85
C ILE A 15 52.30 -26.02 1.67
N ILE A 16 52.86 -26.06 0.45
CA ILE A 16 52.17 -25.58 -0.75
C ILE A 16 51.00 -26.51 -1.14
N LEU A 17 51.17 -27.82 -1.05
CA LEU A 17 50.07 -28.78 -1.26
C LEU A 17 49.01 -28.70 -0.17
N ALA A 18 49.39 -28.58 1.11
CA ALA A 18 48.44 -28.35 2.19
C ALA A 18 47.73 -27.00 2.04
N GLY A 19 48.43 -25.96 1.58
CA GLY A 19 47.87 -24.65 1.25
C GLY A 19 46.90 -24.69 0.07
N LEU A 20 47.17 -25.46 -0.98
CA LEU A 20 46.28 -25.67 -2.13
C LEU A 20 45.08 -26.57 -1.80
N LEU A 21 45.25 -27.56 -0.92
CA LEU A 21 44.15 -28.37 -0.37
C LEU A 21 43.28 -27.55 0.58
N LEU A 22 43.86 -26.70 1.43
CA LEU A 22 43.14 -25.70 2.21
C LEU A 22 42.51 -24.64 1.32
N PHE A 23 43.09 -24.24 0.18
CA PHE A 23 42.43 -23.32 -0.76
C PHE A 23 41.31 -24.00 -1.57
N LYS A 24 41.32 -25.33 -1.71
CA LYS A 24 40.19 -26.11 -2.24
C LYS A 24 39.11 -26.40 -1.18
N LEU A 25 39.46 -26.46 0.11
CA LEU A 25 38.52 -26.63 1.23
C LEU A 25 37.96 -25.31 1.80
N VAL A 26 38.73 -24.22 1.69
CA VAL A 26 38.38 -22.83 2.03
C VAL A 26 38.06 -22.03 0.76
N GLY A 27 38.15 -22.68 -0.41
CA GLY A 27 37.36 -22.35 -1.57
C GLY A 27 35.91 -22.49 -1.16
N SER A 28 35.40 -21.43 -0.54
CA SER A 28 33.99 -21.18 -0.39
C SER A 28 33.44 -21.16 -1.80
N SER A 29 33.09 -22.34 -2.30
CA SER A 29 31.83 -22.50 -2.97
C SER A 29 30.77 -22.07 -1.97
N SER A 30 30.64 -20.75 -1.79
CA SER A 30 29.37 -20.10 -2.04
C SER A 30 28.87 -20.73 -3.33
N LEU A 31 28.22 -21.89 -3.19
CA LEU A 31 27.29 -22.43 -4.15
C LEU A 31 26.32 -21.27 -4.35
N PHE A 32 26.61 -20.43 -5.35
CA PHE A 32 25.68 -19.42 -5.78
C PHE A 32 24.46 -20.23 -6.22
N ASN A 33 23.49 -20.35 -5.31
CA ASN A 33 22.23 -20.97 -5.65
C ASN A 33 21.68 -20.08 -6.75
N LYS A 34 21.74 -20.57 -8.00
CA LYS A 34 21.37 -19.82 -9.20
C LYS A 34 19.93 -19.29 -9.14
N ASP A 35 19.11 -19.89 -8.27
CA ASP A 35 17.72 -19.55 -8.04
C ASP A 35 17.54 -18.42 -6.99
N ILE A 36 18.62 -17.96 -6.34
CA ILE A 36 18.60 -16.86 -5.35
C ILE A 36 19.37 -15.65 -5.91
N LEU A 37 18.64 -14.56 -6.14
CA LEU A 37 19.20 -13.34 -6.72
C LEU A 37 20.05 -12.54 -5.71
N SER A 38 21.05 -11.82 -6.23
CA SER A 38 21.77 -10.82 -5.45
C SER A 38 20.90 -9.58 -5.22
N THR A 39 21.14 -8.84 -4.13
CA THR A 39 20.41 -7.58 -3.85
C THR A 39 20.47 -6.60 -5.01
N SER A 40 21.64 -6.43 -5.64
CA SER A 40 21.80 -5.55 -6.80
C SER A 40 20.99 -6.01 -8.00
N GLN A 41 20.88 -7.32 -8.24
CA GLN A 41 20.05 -7.85 -9.32
C GLN A 41 18.57 -7.65 -9.04
N ILE A 42 18.10 -7.85 -7.80
CA ILE A 42 16.71 -7.58 -7.40
C ILE A 42 16.37 -6.10 -7.64
N ILE A 43 17.22 -5.18 -7.20
CA ILE A 43 17.02 -3.73 -7.41
C ILE A 43 16.96 -3.41 -8.92
N LYS A 44 17.86 -3.99 -9.71
CA LYS A 44 17.88 -3.82 -11.18
C LYS A 44 16.59 -4.35 -11.82
N ASN A 45 16.16 -5.54 -11.43
CA ASN A 45 14.95 -6.19 -11.93
C ASN A 45 13.70 -5.35 -11.64
N ILE A 46 13.57 -4.85 -10.41
CA ILE A 46 12.45 -4.02 -9.99
C ILE A 46 12.39 -2.73 -10.82
N GLY A 47 13.55 -2.12 -11.09
CA GLY A 47 13.66 -1.01 -12.03
C GLY A 47 12.76 0.18 -11.69
N SER A 48 12.55 0.45 -10.40
CA SER A 48 11.61 1.47 -9.95
C SER A 48 12.18 2.89 -10.11
N GLN A 49 11.32 3.82 -10.52
CA GLN A 49 11.66 5.23 -10.65
C GLN A 49 10.44 6.13 -10.47
N THR A 50 10.66 7.40 -10.10
CA THR A 50 9.59 8.41 -10.21
C THR A 50 9.46 8.89 -11.64
N ILE A 51 8.22 8.99 -12.13
CA ILE A 51 7.88 9.68 -13.37
C ILE A 51 6.86 10.80 -13.08
N LYS A 52 6.50 11.60 -14.08
CA LYS A 52 5.58 12.75 -13.92
C LYS A 52 4.45 12.77 -14.94
N THR A 53 4.23 11.69 -15.69
CA THR A 53 3.29 11.64 -16.81
C THR A 53 1.91 12.16 -16.42
N ARG A 54 1.34 11.65 -15.32
CA ARG A 54 0.01 12.07 -14.85
C ARG A 54 0.02 13.44 -14.17
N GLN A 55 1.14 13.82 -13.57
CA GLN A 55 1.29 15.15 -12.97
C GLN A 55 1.33 16.24 -14.04
N THR A 56 2.05 16.01 -15.12
CA THR A 56 2.15 16.93 -16.27
C THR A 56 0.81 17.03 -16.99
N SER A 57 0.09 15.92 -17.20
CA SER A 57 -1.22 15.95 -17.87
C SER A 57 -2.28 16.76 -17.10
N GLN A 58 -2.19 16.86 -15.77
CA GLN A 58 -3.11 17.63 -14.94
C GLN A 58 -2.66 19.09 -14.68
N GLU A 59 -1.52 19.55 -15.20
CA GLU A 59 -1.00 20.90 -14.96
C GLU A 59 -1.98 21.97 -15.44
N LYS A 60 -2.54 21.81 -16.65
CA LYS A 60 -3.52 22.75 -17.22
C LYS A 60 -4.80 22.84 -16.37
N LEU A 61 -5.29 21.71 -15.87
CA LEU A 61 -6.43 21.68 -14.96
C LEU A 61 -6.10 22.42 -13.66
N THR A 62 -4.95 22.13 -13.07
CA THR A 62 -4.49 22.78 -11.83
C THR A 62 -4.32 24.28 -12.00
N ALA A 63 -3.77 24.74 -13.13
CA ALA A 63 -3.66 26.15 -13.47
C ALA A 63 -5.04 26.82 -13.63
N THR A 64 -5.99 26.12 -14.25
CA THR A 64 -7.38 26.59 -14.38
C THR A 64 -8.02 26.79 -13.00
N TYR A 65 -7.84 25.85 -12.09
CA TYR A 65 -8.38 25.94 -10.72
C TYR A 65 -7.72 27.06 -9.91
N LYS A 66 -6.41 27.25 -10.05
CA LYS A 66 -5.72 28.40 -9.44
C LYS A 66 -6.26 29.73 -9.97
N LYS A 67 -6.45 29.86 -11.29
CA LYS A 67 -7.04 31.06 -11.90
C LYS A 67 -8.46 31.31 -11.39
N ALA A 68 -9.28 30.26 -11.28
CA ALA A 68 -10.62 30.38 -10.72
C ALA A 68 -10.59 30.85 -9.26
N LEU A 69 -9.76 30.26 -8.39
CA LEU A 69 -9.64 30.67 -6.99
C LEU A 69 -9.15 32.13 -6.84
N ASN A 70 -8.29 32.59 -7.74
CA ASN A 70 -7.76 33.95 -7.69
C ASN A 70 -8.74 35.01 -8.22
N SER A 71 -9.77 34.60 -8.97
CA SER A 71 -10.80 35.51 -9.48
C SER A 71 -11.76 35.96 -8.39
N ASP A 72 -12.15 37.24 -8.40
CA ASP A 72 -13.18 37.79 -7.52
C ASP A 72 -14.61 37.51 -8.00
N GLN A 73 -14.76 36.83 -9.15
CA GLN A 73 -16.07 36.45 -9.69
C GLN A 73 -16.76 35.35 -8.88
N TYR A 74 -16.01 34.55 -8.13
CA TYR A 74 -16.54 33.39 -7.39
C TYR A 74 -16.68 33.72 -5.91
N THR A 75 -17.94 33.87 -5.48
CA THR A 75 -18.31 34.12 -4.08
C THR A 75 -18.95 32.88 -3.48
N SER A 76 -19.18 32.87 -2.16
CA SER A 76 -19.88 31.76 -1.50
C SER A 76 -21.30 31.52 -2.05
N ALA A 77 -21.95 32.55 -2.58
CA ALA A 77 -23.28 32.45 -3.21
C ALA A 77 -23.22 31.95 -4.66
N LYS A 78 -22.12 32.22 -5.38
CA LYS A 78 -21.88 31.77 -6.76
C LYS A 78 -20.47 31.18 -6.88
N PRO A 79 -20.22 29.99 -6.30
CA PRO A 79 -18.90 29.40 -6.31
C PRO A 79 -18.57 28.79 -7.67
N TYR A 80 -17.28 28.66 -7.97
CA TYR A 80 -16.82 27.78 -9.05
C TYR A 80 -17.01 26.34 -8.60
N VAL A 81 -17.66 25.50 -9.41
CA VAL A 81 -17.88 24.09 -9.12
C VAL A 81 -17.41 23.24 -10.30
N LYS A 82 -16.53 22.27 -10.05
CA LYS A 82 -16.06 21.31 -11.04
C LYS A 82 -16.22 19.89 -10.53
N VAL A 83 -17.18 19.17 -11.10
CA VAL A 83 -17.35 17.72 -10.88
C VAL A 83 -16.21 16.96 -11.55
N ASN A 84 -15.73 15.90 -10.88
CA ASN A 84 -14.63 15.05 -11.34
C ASN A 84 -13.39 15.87 -11.78
N PRO A 85 -12.81 16.68 -10.88
CA PRO A 85 -11.85 17.71 -11.25
C PRO A 85 -10.57 17.17 -11.92
N TYR A 86 -10.17 15.93 -11.62
CA TYR A 86 -8.99 15.30 -12.21
C TYR A 86 -9.31 14.09 -13.10
N GLY A 87 -10.60 13.87 -13.40
CA GLY A 87 -11.04 12.84 -14.34
C GLY A 87 -11.18 11.43 -13.76
N THR A 88 -10.56 11.15 -12.62
CA THR A 88 -10.44 9.79 -12.07
C THR A 88 -11.31 9.49 -10.85
N SER A 89 -12.02 10.48 -10.31
CA SER A 89 -12.91 10.34 -9.13
C SER A 89 -14.28 10.97 -9.41
N PRO A 90 -15.18 10.29 -10.15
CA PRO A 90 -16.39 10.92 -10.69
C PRO A 90 -17.45 11.32 -9.66
N LEU A 91 -17.38 10.76 -8.46
CA LEU A 91 -18.27 11.07 -7.33
C LEU A 91 -17.66 12.10 -6.37
N SER A 92 -16.83 13.00 -6.92
CA SER A 92 -16.24 14.14 -6.23
C SER A 92 -16.45 15.43 -7.00
N ALA A 93 -16.30 16.56 -6.31
CA ALA A 93 -16.27 17.88 -6.93
C ALA A 93 -15.28 18.81 -6.21
N LEU A 94 -14.70 19.73 -6.97
CA LEU A 94 -13.93 20.85 -6.48
C LEU A 94 -14.83 22.09 -6.42
N VAL A 95 -14.87 22.74 -5.26
CA VAL A 95 -15.63 23.99 -5.06
C VAL A 95 -14.67 25.09 -4.62
N LEU A 96 -14.65 26.22 -5.35
CA LEU A 96 -13.75 27.34 -5.10
C LEU A 96 -14.54 28.64 -4.97
N PHE A 97 -14.22 29.45 -3.97
CA PHE A 97 -14.78 30.79 -3.82
C PHE A 97 -13.98 31.64 -2.84
N LYS A 98 -14.27 32.95 -2.84
CA LYS A 98 -13.80 33.90 -1.83
C LYS A 98 -14.92 34.40 -0.93
N THR A 99 -14.54 34.87 0.25
CA THR A 99 -15.39 35.51 1.25
C THR A 99 -14.81 36.86 1.67
N ASN A 100 -15.67 37.83 1.99
CA ASN A 100 -15.24 39.18 2.39
C ASN A 100 -14.49 39.15 3.73
N THR A 101 -14.96 38.32 4.66
CA THR A 101 -14.33 38.06 5.96
C THR A 101 -13.65 36.70 5.97
N ALA A 102 -12.67 36.52 6.85
CA ALA A 102 -12.01 35.24 7.00
C ALA A 102 -12.95 34.26 7.71
N THR A 103 -13.20 33.09 7.11
CA THR A 103 -14.15 32.09 7.62
C THR A 103 -13.50 30.70 7.69
N LYS A 104 -14.08 29.82 8.51
CA LYS A 104 -13.91 28.36 8.43
C LYS A 104 -15.11 27.78 7.69
N VAL A 105 -14.90 26.70 6.92
CA VAL A 105 -15.97 26.05 6.17
C VAL A 105 -16.14 24.61 6.62
N THR A 106 -17.38 24.22 6.90
CA THR A 106 -17.79 22.82 7.04
C THR A 106 -18.65 22.45 5.85
N VAL A 107 -18.40 21.27 5.28
CA VAL A 107 -19.13 20.71 4.15
C VAL A 107 -19.98 19.55 4.66
N GLU A 108 -21.21 19.45 4.17
CA GLU A 108 -22.07 18.28 4.29
C GLU A 108 -22.61 17.89 2.91
N VAL A 109 -22.23 16.71 2.42
CA VAL A 109 -22.96 16.04 1.34
C VAL A 109 -24.14 15.32 1.97
N VAL A 110 -25.34 15.82 1.72
CA VAL A 110 -26.57 15.37 2.37
C VAL A 110 -26.86 13.92 1.98
N GLY A 111 -27.00 13.05 2.98
CA GLY A 111 -27.37 11.64 2.79
C GLY A 111 -28.82 11.48 2.35
N LYS A 112 -29.12 10.41 1.61
CA LYS A 112 -30.50 10.03 1.25
C LYS A 112 -31.30 9.53 2.47
N THR A 113 -30.62 9.09 3.52
CA THR A 113 -31.22 8.51 4.74
C THR A 113 -30.53 9.04 6.00
N ALA A 114 -31.09 8.74 7.17
CA ALA A 114 -30.46 9.09 8.44
C ALA A 114 -29.05 8.45 8.56
N LYS A 115 -28.10 9.21 9.09
CA LYS A 115 -26.70 8.82 9.33
C LYS A 115 -25.92 8.39 8.07
N THR A 116 -26.28 8.90 6.88
CA THR A 116 -25.51 8.70 5.62
C THR A 116 -24.99 10.00 5.01
N SER A 117 -25.17 11.14 5.67
CA SER A 117 -24.48 12.38 5.31
C SER A 117 -22.98 12.25 5.53
N ILE A 118 -22.20 12.82 4.61
CA ILE A 118 -20.73 12.87 4.70
C ILE A 118 -20.34 14.31 5.02
N LYS A 119 -19.67 14.50 6.15
CA LYS A 119 -19.33 15.80 6.75
C LYS A 119 -17.82 15.95 6.91
N SER A 120 -17.27 17.06 6.44
CA SER A 120 -15.85 17.37 6.56
C SER A 120 -15.59 18.84 6.83
N GLU A 121 -14.58 19.14 7.63
CA GLU A 121 -14.06 20.50 7.82
C GLU A 121 -13.00 20.82 6.77
N VAL A 122 -13.05 22.04 6.22
CA VAL A 122 -12.12 22.55 5.21
C VAL A 122 -10.99 23.29 5.91
N GLY A 123 -9.81 22.66 5.97
CA GLY A 123 -8.64 23.24 6.63
C GLY A 123 -8.84 23.45 8.14
N LYS A 124 -7.81 23.99 8.81
CA LYS A 124 -7.87 24.32 10.25
C LYS A 124 -7.99 25.83 10.51
N ASN A 125 -7.67 26.66 9.51
CA ASN A 125 -7.46 28.10 9.68
C ASN A 125 -8.57 28.92 9.04
N TYR A 126 -8.86 30.08 9.62
CA TYR A 126 -9.73 31.09 9.00
C TYR A 126 -9.05 31.67 7.76
N THR A 127 -9.73 31.65 6.61
CA THR A 127 -9.21 32.18 5.34
C THR A 127 -10.31 32.90 4.56
N LYS A 128 -9.91 33.78 3.64
CA LYS A 128 -10.82 34.44 2.68
C LYS A 128 -10.93 33.67 1.37
N SER A 129 -10.00 32.78 1.06
CA SER A 129 -9.98 31.99 -0.18
C SER A 129 -10.15 30.52 0.17
N HIS A 130 -11.18 29.88 -0.39
CA HIS A 130 -11.60 28.54 -0.03
C HIS A 130 -11.42 27.58 -1.20
N THR A 131 -10.65 26.52 -0.97
CA THR A 131 -10.55 25.36 -1.86
C THR A 131 -11.20 24.19 -1.16
N ILE A 132 -12.32 23.70 -1.67
CA ILE A 132 -13.13 22.69 -0.99
C ILE A 132 -13.18 21.41 -1.83
N SER A 133 -12.74 20.32 -1.23
CA SER A 133 -12.94 18.97 -1.72
C SER A 133 -14.30 18.45 -1.27
N VAL A 134 -15.23 18.30 -2.20
CA VAL A 134 -16.52 17.65 -1.97
C VAL A 134 -16.37 16.19 -2.36
N LEU A 135 -16.43 15.30 -1.38
CA LEU A 135 -16.31 13.85 -1.54
C LEU A 135 -17.63 13.18 -1.15
N GLY A 136 -17.90 12.01 -1.70
CA GLY A 136 -19.05 11.23 -1.27
C GLY A 136 -20.34 11.55 -2.01
N LEU A 137 -20.28 12.03 -3.25
CA LEU A 137 -21.49 12.29 -4.03
C LEU A 137 -22.18 10.96 -4.41
N TYR A 138 -23.51 10.94 -4.48
CA TYR A 138 -24.26 9.85 -5.09
C TYR A 138 -24.14 9.92 -6.62
N ALA A 139 -24.17 8.77 -7.29
CA ALA A 139 -24.21 8.68 -8.76
C ALA A 139 -25.61 8.94 -9.31
N ASN A 140 -25.69 9.40 -10.56
CA ASN A 140 -26.93 9.75 -11.27
C ASN A 140 -27.90 10.59 -10.42
N TYR A 141 -27.36 11.58 -9.69
CA TYR A 141 -28.13 12.29 -8.68
C TYR A 141 -27.83 13.78 -8.66
N GLN A 142 -28.85 14.56 -8.28
CA GLN A 142 -28.74 15.98 -7.99
C GLN A 142 -28.36 16.15 -6.51
N ASN A 143 -27.08 15.97 -6.23
CA ASN A 143 -26.57 16.00 -4.86
C ASN A 143 -26.74 17.39 -4.24
N LYS A 144 -27.22 17.45 -3.00
CA LYS A 144 -27.25 18.67 -2.21
C LYS A 144 -26.02 18.72 -1.32
N VAL A 145 -25.21 19.77 -1.48
CA VAL A 145 -24.01 19.99 -0.68
C VAL A 145 -24.20 21.27 0.11
N ARG A 146 -24.26 21.15 1.43
CA ARG A 146 -24.42 22.27 2.35
C ARG A 146 -23.05 22.73 2.82
N LEU A 147 -22.81 24.03 2.73
CA LEU A 147 -21.63 24.71 3.23
C LEU A 147 -22.06 25.56 4.42
N THR A 148 -21.37 25.39 5.55
CA THR A 148 -21.50 26.24 6.73
C THR A 148 -20.23 27.07 6.86
N LEU A 149 -20.34 28.38 6.65
CA LEU A 149 -19.25 29.33 6.78
C LEU A 149 -19.36 29.95 8.16
N THR A 150 -18.33 29.78 8.99
CA THR A 150 -18.27 30.36 10.35
C THR A 150 -17.20 31.43 10.38
N ASP A 151 -17.53 32.66 10.75
CA ASP A 151 -16.55 33.74 10.92
C ASP A 151 -15.83 33.67 12.28
N LYS A 152 -14.91 34.61 12.53
CA LYS A 152 -14.15 34.65 13.79
C LYS A 152 -15.01 35.03 15.00
N ALA A 153 -16.13 35.71 14.80
CA ALA A 153 -17.09 36.05 15.85
C ALA A 153 -18.07 34.90 16.15
N GLY A 154 -18.04 33.82 15.36
CA GLY A 154 -18.90 32.66 15.51
C GLY A 154 -20.20 32.75 14.72
N HIS A 155 -20.42 33.82 13.94
CA HIS A 155 -21.59 33.93 13.08
C HIS A 155 -21.51 32.89 11.95
N LYS A 156 -22.64 32.25 11.69
CA LYS A 156 -22.76 31.19 10.69
C LYS A 156 -23.61 31.63 9.52
N THR A 157 -23.07 31.48 8.32
CA THR A 157 -23.80 31.64 7.06
C THR A 157 -23.87 30.29 6.36
N TYR A 158 -25.06 29.95 5.86
CA TYR A 158 -25.32 28.68 5.19
C TYR A 158 -25.49 28.89 3.70
N GLN A 159 -24.90 27.99 2.89
CA GLN A 159 -25.06 27.96 1.45
C GLN A 159 -25.34 26.53 1.02
N THR A 160 -26.20 26.34 0.02
CA THR A 160 -26.46 25.00 -0.55
C THR A 160 -26.19 25.05 -2.04
N ILE A 161 -25.26 24.20 -2.49
CA ILE A 161 -25.00 24.00 -3.92
C ILE A 161 -25.63 22.67 -4.37
N THR A 162 -26.06 22.63 -5.63
CA THR A 162 -26.53 21.39 -6.26
C THR A 162 -25.46 20.88 -7.22
N VAL A 163 -25.09 19.61 -7.10
CA VAL A 163 -24.02 18.98 -7.87
C VAL A 163 -24.56 17.75 -8.59
N LYS A 164 -24.71 17.85 -9.91
CA LYS A 164 -25.16 16.74 -10.76
C LYS A 164 -24.00 15.80 -11.08
N THR A 165 -24.19 14.50 -10.86
CA THR A 165 -23.24 13.45 -11.25
C THR A 165 -23.82 12.57 -12.35
N ALA A 166 -22.94 11.94 -13.13
CA ALA A 166 -23.32 10.94 -14.13
C ALA A 166 -23.67 9.59 -13.46
N ALA A 167 -24.27 8.68 -14.23
CA ALA A 167 -24.50 7.31 -13.79
C ALA A 167 -23.20 6.51 -13.62
N LEU A 168 -23.27 5.46 -12.80
CA LEU A 168 -22.16 4.53 -12.63
C LEU A 168 -21.86 3.80 -13.95
N PRO A 169 -20.58 3.48 -14.22
CA PRO A 169 -20.23 2.52 -15.26
C PRO A 169 -20.97 1.20 -15.06
N LYS A 170 -21.39 0.56 -16.16
CA LYS A 170 -22.17 -0.70 -16.13
C LYS A 170 -21.54 -1.76 -15.23
N ALA A 171 -20.22 -1.93 -15.29
CA ALA A 171 -19.48 -2.91 -14.48
C ALA A 171 -19.53 -2.64 -12.96
N ILE A 172 -19.68 -1.38 -12.54
CA ILE A 172 -19.84 -1.01 -11.14
C ILE A 172 -21.32 -1.15 -10.74
N ALA A 173 -22.24 -0.67 -11.59
CA ALA A 173 -23.68 -0.80 -11.35
C ALA A 173 -24.11 -2.28 -11.22
N SER A 174 -23.47 -3.19 -11.94
CA SER A 174 -23.73 -4.64 -11.87
C SER A 174 -23.22 -5.32 -10.61
N MET A 175 -22.47 -4.64 -9.73
CA MET A 175 -21.99 -5.24 -8.46
C MET A 175 -23.14 -5.62 -7.52
N SER A 176 -24.35 -5.06 -7.72
CA SER A 176 -25.58 -5.39 -6.97
C SER A 176 -25.36 -5.57 -5.47
N LEU A 177 -24.87 -4.52 -4.80
CA LEU A 177 -24.64 -4.54 -3.36
C LEU A 177 -25.98 -4.60 -2.62
N LYS A 178 -26.26 -5.72 -1.96
CA LYS A 178 -27.48 -5.93 -1.17
C LYS A 178 -27.16 -5.90 0.31
N VAL A 179 -27.55 -4.83 0.99
CA VAL A 179 -27.41 -4.72 2.44
C VAL A 179 -28.48 -5.55 3.14
N LYS A 180 -28.07 -6.68 3.73
CA LYS A 180 -28.98 -7.54 4.51
C LYS A 180 -29.27 -7.01 5.91
N LYS A 181 -28.33 -6.26 6.51
CA LYS A 181 -28.45 -5.69 7.85
C LYS A 181 -27.57 -4.44 7.98
N ALA A 182 -28.15 -3.34 8.44
CA ALA A 182 -27.44 -2.10 8.77
C ALA A 182 -27.96 -1.54 10.10
N ASP A 183 -27.34 -1.97 11.21
CA ASP A 183 -27.59 -1.36 12.52
C ASP A 183 -26.65 -0.16 12.70
N LYS A 184 -27.11 1.01 12.22
CA LYS A 184 -26.38 2.28 12.26
C LYS A 184 -26.11 2.81 13.68
N THR A 185 -26.58 2.13 14.72
CA THR A 185 -26.22 2.45 16.12
C THR A 185 -25.00 1.67 16.59
N LYS A 186 -24.74 0.49 16.01
CA LYS A 186 -23.60 -0.38 16.34
C LYS A 186 -22.45 -0.24 15.35
N MET A 187 -22.73 0.21 14.13
CA MET A 187 -21.72 0.46 13.12
C MET A 187 -20.83 1.66 13.51
N SER A 188 -19.53 1.54 13.25
CA SER A 188 -18.58 2.66 13.36
C SER A 188 -18.73 3.61 12.17
N ILE A 189 -19.84 4.35 12.13
CA ILE A 189 -20.14 5.36 11.11
C ILE A 189 -19.49 6.68 11.55
N GLY A 190 -18.38 7.04 10.94
CA GLY A 190 -17.73 8.33 11.16
C GLY A 190 -18.38 9.46 10.35
N ASN A 191 -18.03 10.71 10.67
CA ASN A 191 -18.54 11.89 9.95
C ASN A 191 -18.11 11.91 8.47
N SER A 192 -16.91 11.41 8.15
CA SER A 192 -16.38 11.31 6.80
C SER A 192 -15.74 9.93 6.61
N SER A 193 -16.55 8.88 6.74
CA SER A 193 -16.07 7.50 6.66
C SER A 193 -16.91 6.69 5.70
N LEU A 194 -16.23 5.97 4.81
CA LEU A 194 -16.80 4.99 3.91
C LEU A 194 -16.14 3.65 4.18
N THR A 195 -16.86 2.58 3.88
CA THR A 195 -16.25 1.24 3.77
C THR A 195 -15.75 1.07 2.35
N PHE A 196 -14.47 0.77 2.18
CA PHE A 196 -13.89 0.55 0.85
C PHE A 196 -13.89 -0.95 0.51
N LEU A 197 -14.44 -1.27 -0.66
CA LEU A 197 -14.42 -2.61 -1.24
C LEU A 197 -13.37 -2.60 -2.35
N VAL A 198 -12.22 -3.20 -2.06
CA VAL A 198 -11.08 -3.28 -2.96
C VAL A 198 -10.93 -4.73 -3.39
N ARG A 199 -11.25 -5.01 -4.65
CA ARG A 199 -11.15 -6.35 -5.24
C ARG A 199 -9.70 -6.64 -5.61
N SER A 200 -9.39 -7.89 -5.97
CA SER A 200 -8.06 -8.26 -6.47
C SER A 200 -7.65 -7.45 -7.71
N THR A 201 -8.61 -7.00 -8.52
CA THR A 201 -8.38 -6.15 -9.70
C THR A 201 -9.64 -5.31 -9.98
N GLN A 202 -9.54 -4.35 -10.89
CA GLN A 202 -10.59 -3.43 -11.34
C GLN A 202 -10.95 -2.30 -10.36
N TYR A 203 -12.17 -1.74 -10.52
CA TYR A 203 -12.64 -0.58 -9.78
C TYR A 203 -12.68 -0.81 -8.26
N PRO A 204 -11.97 0.00 -7.45
CA PRO A 204 -12.24 0.12 -6.03
C PRO A 204 -13.45 1.04 -5.81
N VAL A 205 -14.30 0.70 -4.85
CA VAL A 205 -15.50 1.48 -4.51
C VAL A 205 -15.57 1.78 -3.02
N GLY A 206 -16.05 2.97 -2.67
CA GLY A 206 -16.37 3.38 -1.30
C GLY A 206 -17.88 3.43 -1.11
N VAL A 207 -18.39 2.76 -0.08
CA VAL A 207 -19.82 2.65 0.21
C VAL A 207 -20.18 3.22 1.58
N ASP A 208 -21.38 3.79 1.69
CA ASP A 208 -21.93 4.21 2.98
C ASP A 208 -22.61 3.06 3.72
N ALA A 209 -23.23 3.37 4.87
CA ALA A 209 -23.87 2.38 5.73
C ALA A 209 -25.08 1.68 5.09
N ASP A 210 -25.65 2.25 4.02
CA ASP A 210 -26.74 1.64 3.26
C ASP A 210 -26.23 0.89 2.02
N GLY A 211 -24.91 0.80 1.83
CA GLY A 211 -24.30 0.12 0.68
C GLY A 211 -24.37 0.93 -0.62
N GLU A 212 -24.81 2.19 -0.56
CA GLU A 212 -24.78 3.08 -1.72
C GLU A 212 -23.32 3.43 -2.05
N ILE A 213 -22.98 3.41 -3.33
CA ILE A 213 -21.64 3.80 -3.79
C ILE A 213 -21.51 5.31 -3.75
N ARG A 214 -20.57 5.80 -2.93
CA ARG A 214 -20.29 7.22 -2.68
C ARG A 214 -18.92 7.66 -3.20
N TRP A 215 -18.10 6.71 -3.62
CA TRP A 215 -16.80 6.97 -4.24
C TRP A 215 -16.41 5.81 -5.15
N TYR A 216 -15.72 6.09 -6.24
CA TYR A 216 -14.97 5.08 -7.00
C TYR A 216 -13.84 5.75 -7.78
N SER A 217 -12.78 4.98 -8.03
CA SER A 217 -11.72 5.37 -8.98
C SER A 217 -12.05 4.84 -10.36
N THR A 218 -11.81 5.61 -11.42
CA THR A 218 -11.87 5.07 -12.79
C THR A 218 -10.64 4.22 -13.14
N ASN A 219 -9.54 4.39 -12.43
CA ASN A 219 -8.34 3.56 -12.59
C ASN A 219 -8.55 2.22 -11.91
N TYR A 220 -8.17 1.14 -12.59
CA TYR A 220 -8.17 -0.19 -12.01
C TYR A 220 -7.09 -0.28 -10.94
N VAL A 221 -7.46 -0.86 -9.81
CA VAL A 221 -6.56 -1.05 -8.67
C VAL A 221 -6.41 -2.53 -8.39
N GLN A 222 -5.18 -2.94 -8.11
CA GLN A 222 -4.87 -4.29 -7.68
C GLN A 222 -4.29 -4.27 -6.27
N HIS A 223 -4.97 -4.94 -5.34
CA HIS A 223 -4.61 -5.18 -3.92
C HIS A 223 -4.31 -3.93 -3.07
N ILE A 224 -3.37 -3.09 -3.48
CA ILE A 224 -2.89 -1.92 -2.77
C ILE A 224 -3.89 -0.78 -2.86
N PHE A 225 -4.50 -0.45 -1.74
CA PHE A 225 -5.30 0.75 -1.53
C PHE A 225 -5.20 1.19 -0.07
N LYS A 226 -4.35 2.18 0.20
CA LYS A 226 -3.98 2.59 1.56
C LYS A 226 -4.13 4.10 1.74
N VAL A 227 -4.50 4.54 2.93
CA VAL A 227 -4.46 5.96 3.29
C VAL A 227 -3.13 6.23 3.97
N LEU A 228 -2.33 7.12 3.40
CA LEU A 228 -1.05 7.58 3.95
C LEU A 228 -1.28 8.55 5.12
N SER A 229 -0.23 8.77 5.92
CA SER A 229 -0.22 9.66 7.08
C SER A 229 -0.62 11.11 6.78
N ASN A 230 -0.40 11.58 5.54
CA ASN A 230 -0.80 12.90 5.04
C ASN A 230 -2.25 12.96 4.53
N GLY A 231 -3.00 11.86 4.60
CA GLY A 231 -4.39 11.75 4.14
C GLY A 231 -4.55 11.48 2.64
N HIS A 232 -3.45 11.33 1.91
CA HIS A 232 -3.49 10.87 0.51
C HIS A 232 -3.73 9.37 0.43
N LEU A 233 -4.16 8.92 -0.74
CA LEU A 233 -4.26 7.52 -1.13
C LEU A 233 -2.96 7.05 -1.78
N LEU A 234 -2.51 5.87 -1.40
CA LEU A 234 -1.53 5.08 -2.13
C LEU A 234 -2.26 3.89 -2.77
N TYR A 235 -2.20 3.76 -4.09
CA TYR A 235 -2.76 2.57 -4.76
C TYR A 235 -1.92 2.12 -5.96
N LEU A 236 -1.95 0.82 -6.22
CA LEU A 236 -1.31 0.19 -7.38
C LEU A 236 -2.29 0.14 -8.55
N THR A 237 -1.86 0.61 -9.71
CA THR A 237 -2.61 0.65 -10.96
C THR A 237 -1.70 0.29 -12.13
N LYS A 238 -2.23 0.47 -13.33
CA LYS A 238 -1.57 0.36 -14.62
C LYS A 238 -1.62 1.68 -15.39
N PRO A 239 -0.78 1.89 -16.42
CA PRO A 239 -0.78 3.11 -17.25
C PRO A 239 -2.16 3.38 -17.86
N ASP A 240 -2.76 2.37 -18.49
CA ASP A 240 -4.13 2.36 -19.01
C ASP A 240 -4.90 1.12 -18.51
N ASN A 241 -6.22 1.23 -18.34
CA ASN A 241 -7.06 0.12 -17.90
C ASN A 241 -7.03 -1.11 -18.84
N LYS A 242 -6.62 -0.95 -20.10
CA LYS A 242 -6.45 -2.03 -21.08
C LYS A 242 -5.13 -2.80 -20.93
N ASP A 243 -4.14 -2.23 -20.24
CA ASP A 243 -2.84 -2.85 -20.09
C ASP A 243 -2.92 -4.09 -19.19
N LEU A 244 -1.95 -5.00 -19.33
CA LEU A 244 -1.94 -6.27 -18.61
C LEU A 244 -1.02 -6.26 -17.38
N VAL A 245 -0.27 -5.18 -17.15
CA VAL A 245 0.72 -5.12 -16.07
C VAL A 245 0.36 -4.02 -15.09
N TYR A 246 0.15 -4.37 -13.83
CA TYR A 246 0.06 -3.43 -12.72
C TYR A 246 1.47 -3.10 -12.24
N ASN A 247 2.02 -1.99 -12.75
CA ASN A 247 3.38 -1.54 -12.47
C ASN A 247 3.48 -0.04 -12.15
N ASP A 248 2.36 0.63 -11.88
CA ASP A 248 2.34 2.04 -11.48
C ASP A 248 1.77 2.16 -10.06
N LEU A 249 2.58 2.63 -9.11
CA LEU A 249 2.12 2.98 -7.76
C LEU A 249 1.90 4.49 -7.70
N LEU A 250 0.68 4.91 -7.36
CA LEU A 250 0.29 6.32 -7.34
C LEU A 250 0.02 6.81 -5.93
N GLU A 251 0.49 8.03 -5.63
CA GLU A 251 0.01 8.83 -4.51
C GLU A 251 -1.00 9.85 -5.03
N THR A 252 -2.26 9.75 -4.59
CA THR A 252 -3.37 10.61 -5.04
C THR A 252 -4.17 11.19 -3.88
N ASP A 253 -4.99 12.21 -4.10
CA ASP A 253 -6.10 12.51 -3.17
C ASP A 253 -7.40 11.77 -3.59
N PHE A 254 -8.42 11.82 -2.74
CA PHE A 254 -9.73 11.23 -3.05
C PHE A 254 -10.49 11.95 -4.19
N MET A 255 -10.04 13.12 -4.65
CA MET A 255 -10.57 13.78 -5.86
C MET A 255 -9.86 13.32 -7.14
N GLY A 256 -8.84 12.46 -7.02
CA GLY A 256 -8.11 11.89 -8.13
C GLY A 256 -6.88 12.68 -8.58
N ARG A 257 -6.46 13.71 -7.83
CA ARG A 257 -5.24 14.47 -8.15
C ARG A 257 -4.02 13.59 -7.90
N VAL A 258 -3.11 13.50 -8.87
CA VAL A 258 -1.87 12.74 -8.71
C VAL A 258 -0.77 13.62 -8.14
N TYR A 259 -0.14 13.20 -7.04
CA TYR A 259 0.95 13.92 -6.39
C TYR A 259 2.31 13.29 -6.65
N ARG A 260 2.35 11.96 -6.75
CA ARG A 260 3.54 11.18 -7.07
C ARG A 260 3.15 9.95 -7.87
N GLU A 261 4.05 9.54 -8.73
CA GLU A 261 3.90 8.39 -9.62
C GLU A 261 5.23 7.62 -9.62
N TYR A 262 5.16 6.37 -9.20
CA TYR A 262 6.29 5.44 -9.21
C TYR A 262 6.01 4.38 -10.27
N GLN A 263 6.85 4.34 -11.29
CA GLN A 263 6.80 3.33 -12.33
C GLN A 263 7.83 2.26 -12.04
N PHE A 264 7.41 1.01 -12.20
CA PHE A 264 8.23 -0.17 -12.05
C PHE A 264 8.45 -0.85 -13.41
N SER A 265 9.49 -1.68 -13.50
CA SER A 265 9.78 -2.48 -14.69
C SER A 265 8.59 -3.33 -15.10
N THR A 266 8.31 -3.40 -16.41
CA THR A 266 7.34 -4.34 -16.97
C THR A 266 7.90 -5.75 -17.08
N GLU A 267 9.22 -5.94 -17.01
CA GLU A 267 9.85 -7.26 -17.16
C GLU A 267 9.73 -8.10 -15.88
N THR A 268 9.70 -7.43 -14.73
CA THR A 268 9.57 -8.09 -13.43
C THR A 268 8.11 -8.09 -13.00
N ARG A 269 7.45 -9.22 -13.23
CA ARG A 269 6.03 -9.40 -12.98
C ARG A 269 5.69 -10.86 -12.72
N ASN A 270 4.67 -11.09 -11.92
CA ASN A 270 4.08 -12.42 -11.72
C ASN A 270 2.56 -12.34 -11.85
N ASN A 271 1.96 -13.48 -12.20
CA ASN A 271 0.51 -13.61 -12.19
C ASN A 271 0.05 -13.98 -10.78
N GLU A 272 -0.75 -13.12 -10.17
CA GLU A 272 -1.27 -13.27 -8.81
C GLU A 272 -2.75 -13.68 -8.81
N SER A 273 -3.36 -13.87 -9.98
CA SER A 273 -4.75 -14.26 -10.10
C SER A 273 -4.86 -15.79 -10.12
N ALA A 274 -5.67 -16.36 -9.24
CA ALA A 274 -6.03 -17.79 -9.25
C ALA A 274 -6.96 -18.19 -10.42
N ASN A 275 -7.00 -17.40 -11.49
CA ASN A 275 -7.82 -17.63 -12.69
C ASN A 275 -7.01 -17.32 -13.97
N ASP A 276 -7.48 -17.82 -15.11
CA ASP A 276 -6.81 -17.90 -16.43
C ASP A 276 -6.42 -16.55 -17.09
N LYS A 277 -6.23 -15.47 -16.34
CA LYS A 277 -6.03 -14.13 -16.91
C LYS A 277 -4.56 -13.75 -17.02
N THR A 278 -4.26 -13.09 -18.12
CA THR A 278 -2.97 -12.52 -18.54
C THR A 278 -2.51 -11.31 -17.72
N GLU A 279 -3.28 -10.87 -16.72
CA GLU A 279 -2.89 -9.74 -15.86
C GLU A 279 -1.76 -10.17 -14.91
N THR A 280 -0.78 -9.30 -14.74
CA THR A 280 0.41 -9.54 -13.92
C THR A 280 0.74 -8.30 -13.11
N THR A 281 1.51 -8.48 -12.04
CA THR A 281 1.91 -7.39 -11.17
C THR A 281 3.33 -7.56 -10.66
N ILE A 282 3.94 -6.45 -10.32
CA ILE A 282 5.18 -6.43 -9.56
C ILE A 282 4.95 -6.37 -8.05
N ILE A 283 3.93 -5.62 -7.58
CA ILE A 283 3.56 -5.55 -6.16
C ILE A 283 2.37 -6.47 -5.93
N HIS A 284 2.55 -7.57 -5.19
CA HIS A 284 1.53 -8.62 -5.13
C HIS A 284 0.44 -8.37 -4.08
N HIS A 285 0.74 -8.02 -2.83
CA HIS A 285 -0.29 -8.01 -1.79
C HIS A 285 -0.34 -6.78 -0.89
N ASP A 286 0.79 -6.26 -0.43
CA ASP A 286 0.78 -5.21 0.57
C ASP A 286 1.83 -4.11 0.34
N ALA A 287 1.49 -2.95 0.87
CA ALA A 287 2.31 -1.76 0.91
C ALA A 287 1.98 -0.96 2.16
N ILE A 288 2.99 -0.56 2.92
CA ILE A 288 2.82 0.30 4.10
C ILE A 288 3.72 1.52 4.02
N GLU A 289 3.28 2.61 4.65
CA GLU A 289 4.14 3.76 4.92
C GLU A 289 4.92 3.51 6.21
N LEU A 290 6.24 3.61 6.13
CA LEU A 290 7.15 3.52 7.28
C LEU A 290 7.21 4.85 8.04
N PRO A 291 7.70 4.89 9.30
CA PRO A 291 7.84 6.15 10.05
C PRO A 291 8.74 7.20 9.36
N ASN A 292 9.69 6.78 8.55
CA ASN A 292 10.54 7.66 7.73
C ASN A 292 9.83 8.15 6.45
N HIS A 293 8.55 7.84 6.28
CA HIS A 293 7.72 8.10 5.10
C HIS A 293 8.13 7.38 3.81
N ASN A 294 9.11 6.47 3.84
CA ASN A 294 9.32 5.54 2.73
C ASN A 294 8.20 4.49 2.69
N LEU A 295 8.15 3.73 1.60
CA LEU A 295 7.13 2.71 1.39
C LEU A 295 7.78 1.33 1.46
N LEU A 296 7.27 0.43 2.29
CA LEU A 296 7.69 -0.98 2.31
C LEU A 296 6.66 -1.80 1.54
N LEU A 297 7.11 -2.54 0.52
CA LEU A 297 6.27 -3.17 -0.50
C LEU A 297 6.57 -4.67 -0.56
N THR A 298 5.55 -5.51 -0.70
CA THR A 298 5.70 -6.92 -1.10
C THR A 298 5.90 -7.00 -2.62
N VAL A 299 7.01 -7.53 -3.12
CA VAL A 299 7.34 -7.48 -4.55
C VAL A 299 7.77 -8.82 -5.14
N SER A 300 7.50 -8.95 -6.43
CA SER A 300 8.18 -9.90 -7.30
C SER A 300 9.62 -9.44 -7.51
N ASP A 301 10.60 -10.31 -7.25
CA ASP A 301 12.03 -10.00 -7.32
C ASP A 301 12.66 -10.24 -8.71
N GLY A 302 11.89 -10.82 -9.63
CA GLY A 302 12.31 -11.19 -10.98
C GLY A 302 13.03 -12.54 -11.04
N GLY A 303 12.97 -13.33 -9.97
CA GLY A 303 13.45 -14.70 -9.94
C GLY A 303 12.69 -15.60 -10.93
N SER A 304 13.41 -16.60 -11.45
CA SER A 304 12.85 -17.61 -12.36
C SER A 304 12.07 -18.70 -11.63
N LYS A 305 12.32 -18.90 -10.32
CA LYS A 305 11.83 -20.07 -9.58
C LYS A 305 10.90 -19.74 -8.42
N TYR A 306 11.23 -18.77 -7.58
CA TYR A 306 10.45 -18.45 -6.37
C TYR A 306 9.71 -17.12 -6.54
N VAL A 307 8.54 -17.00 -5.90
CA VAL A 307 7.70 -15.80 -5.97
C VAL A 307 7.13 -15.46 -4.58
N GLU A 308 6.63 -14.22 -4.45
CA GLU A 308 5.93 -13.72 -3.27
C GLU A 308 6.70 -13.83 -1.94
N ASP A 309 8.02 -13.67 -2.00
CA ASP A 309 8.94 -13.94 -0.89
C ASP A 309 9.97 -12.83 -0.66
N THR A 310 9.72 -11.64 -1.21
CA THR A 310 10.64 -10.51 -1.17
C THR A 310 9.90 -9.22 -0.84
N MET A 311 10.46 -8.42 0.05
CA MET A 311 10.03 -7.05 0.29
C MET A 311 11.10 -6.05 -0.12
N VAL A 312 10.67 -4.84 -0.50
CA VAL A 312 11.58 -3.72 -0.71
C VAL A 312 11.09 -2.44 -0.06
N GLU A 313 12.03 -1.67 0.47
CA GLU A 313 11.79 -0.28 0.84
C GLU A 313 12.06 0.62 -0.36
N LEU A 314 11.03 1.31 -0.80
CA LEU A 314 11.08 2.33 -1.82
C LEU A 314 11.25 3.71 -1.16
N SER A 315 12.28 4.46 -1.57
CA SER A 315 12.36 5.86 -1.20
C SER A 315 11.19 6.63 -1.77
N ARG A 316 10.33 7.19 -0.92
CA ARG A 316 9.18 7.98 -1.37
C ARG A 316 9.61 9.26 -2.11
N LYS A 317 10.83 9.75 -1.85
CA LYS A 317 11.41 10.94 -2.49
C LYS A 317 11.93 10.64 -3.90
N THR A 318 12.66 9.55 -4.09
CA THR A 318 13.40 9.29 -5.34
C THR A 318 12.79 8.17 -6.19
N GLY A 319 11.86 7.38 -5.62
CA GLY A 319 11.30 6.19 -6.27
C GLY A 319 12.29 5.06 -6.47
N LYS A 320 13.47 5.11 -5.84
CA LYS A 320 14.47 4.05 -5.90
C LYS A 320 14.34 3.11 -4.71
N VAL A 321 14.60 1.82 -4.93
CA VAL A 321 14.75 0.84 -3.85
C VAL A 321 15.99 1.18 -3.03
N VAL A 322 15.83 1.30 -1.72
CA VAL A 322 16.91 1.59 -0.75
C VAL A 322 17.21 0.42 0.18
N LYS A 323 16.33 -0.58 0.22
CA LYS A 323 16.51 -1.80 1.01
C LYS A 323 15.77 -2.97 0.38
N VAL A 324 16.35 -4.15 0.47
CA VAL A 324 15.74 -5.42 0.06
C VAL A 324 15.74 -6.36 1.27
N ILE A 325 14.60 -6.99 1.53
CA ILE A 325 14.45 -8.06 2.51
C ILE A 325 14.00 -9.30 1.72
N ASP A 326 14.94 -10.23 1.48
CA ASP A 326 14.70 -11.46 0.74
C ASP A 326 14.54 -12.62 1.73
N LEU A 327 13.32 -13.17 1.84
CA LEU A 327 12.98 -14.18 2.84
C LEU A 327 13.74 -15.49 2.64
N LYS A 328 14.19 -15.77 1.41
CA LYS A 328 15.03 -16.93 1.08
C LYS A 328 16.38 -16.90 1.80
N LYS A 329 16.85 -15.70 2.17
CA LYS A 329 18.09 -15.48 2.95
C LYS A 329 17.87 -15.53 4.46
N LEU A 330 16.62 -15.43 4.93
CA LEU A 330 16.28 -15.39 6.36
C LEU A 330 15.81 -16.75 6.89
N LEU A 331 15.05 -17.48 6.07
CA LEU A 331 14.40 -18.73 6.44
C LEU A 331 15.19 -19.97 5.97
N PRO A 332 14.97 -21.15 6.57
CA PRO A 332 15.62 -22.39 6.15
C PRO A 332 15.36 -22.71 4.67
N ALA A 333 16.40 -23.12 3.95
CA ALA A 333 16.27 -23.50 2.54
C ALA A 333 15.26 -24.63 2.29
N GLU A 334 15.18 -25.57 3.24
CA GLU A 334 14.21 -26.66 3.22
C GLU A 334 12.76 -26.19 3.06
N LEU A 335 12.40 -25.01 3.59
CA LEU A 335 11.04 -24.46 3.48
C LEU A 335 10.63 -24.13 2.04
N TYR A 336 11.58 -23.86 1.15
CA TYR A 336 11.30 -23.55 -0.25
C TYR A 336 11.80 -24.62 -1.22
N GLU A 337 12.91 -25.30 -0.94
CA GLU A 337 13.44 -26.34 -1.85
C GLU A 337 12.59 -27.61 -1.86
N THR A 338 11.91 -27.92 -0.75
CA THR A 338 11.07 -29.13 -0.61
C THR A 338 9.58 -28.83 -0.73
N TYR A 339 9.20 -27.57 -0.90
CA TYR A 339 7.81 -27.16 -0.96
C TYR A 339 7.14 -27.61 -2.27
N LYS A 340 5.99 -28.28 -2.15
CA LYS A 340 5.29 -28.92 -3.28
C LYS A 340 3.77 -28.71 -3.25
N ALA A 341 3.27 -27.89 -2.32
CA ALA A 341 1.84 -27.77 -2.07
C ALA A 341 1.11 -26.84 -3.05
N THR A 342 1.81 -25.91 -3.71
CA THR A 342 1.24 -25.11 -4.81
C THR A 342 1.71 -25.62 -6.16
N LYS A 343 0.83 -25.46 -7.16
CA LYS A 343 1.14 -25.67 -8.57
C LYS A 343 0.73 -24.40 -9.31
N ARG A 344 1.68 -23.81 -10.04
CA ARG A 344 1.44 -22.61 -10.86
C ARG A 344 1.64 -22.96 -12.33
N ALA A 345 0.86 -22.31 -13.19
CA ALA A 345 0.95 -22.52 -14.64
C ALA A 345 2.31 -22.07 -15.23
N ASP A 346 2.97 -21.11 -14.59
CA ASP A 346 4.29 -20.60 -14.97
C ASP A 346 5.46 -21.46 -14.45
N GLY A 347 5.18 -22.56 -13.74
CA GLY A 347 6.19 -23.45 -13.16
C GLY A 347 6.95 -22.86 -11.96
N LYS A 348 6.63 -21.63 -11.54
CA LYS A 348 7.23 -21.02 -10.35
C LYS A 348 6.63 -21.59 -9.07
N LEU A 349 7.36 -21.40 -7.98
CA LEU A 349 7.02 -21.91 -6.66
C LEU A 349 6.69 -20.76 -5.72
N ASP A 350 5.41 -20.63 -5.44
CA ASP A 350 4.90 -19.75 -4.39
C ASP A 350 4.97 -20.48 -3.05
N TRP A 351 6.14 -20.44 -2.41
CA TRP A 351 6.41 -21.17 -1.17
C TRP A 351 6.02 -20.38 0.08
N PHE A 352 6.13 -19.05 0.04
CA PHE A 352 5.85 -18.20 1.20
C PHE A 352 4.50 -17.49 1.07
N HIS A 353 4.16 -16.94 -0.10
CA HIS A 353 2.94 -16.18 -0.32
C HIS A 353 2.77 -15.06 0.72
N GLN A 354 3.70 -14.10 0.71
CA GLN A 354 3.68 -13.00 1.66
C GLN A 354 2.51 -12.07 1.37
N ASN A 355 1.52 -12.02 2.25
CA ASN A 355 0.28 -11.29 1.97
C ASN A 355 -0.07 -10.16 2.96
N SER A 356 0.75 -9.94 3.99
CA SER A 356 0.60 -8.76 4.85
C SER A 356 1.93 -8.23 5.39
N ILE A 357 1.95 -6.93 5.65
CA ILE A 357 3.02 -6.22 6.36
C ILE A 357 2.37 -5.30 7.41
N ASP A 358 2.86 -5.36 8.63
CA ASP A 358 2.57 -4.38 9.68
C ASP A 358 3.89 -3.88 10.28
N TYR A 359 3.99 -2.59 10.56
CA TYR A 359 5.17 -2.01 11.20
C TYR A 359 4.83 -1.68 12.66
N ASP A 360 5.56 -2.32 13.57
CA ASP A 360 5.40 -2.12 15.00
C ASP A 360 6.35 -1.02 15.47
N THR A 361 5.78 0.15 15.74
CA THR A 361 6.55 1.33 16.19
C THR A 361 7.08 1.20 17.62
N SER A 362 6.61 0.22 18.40
CA SER A 362 7.05 0.07 19.80
C SER A 362 8.49 -0.43 19.92
N ASP A 363 8.99 -1.16 18.92
CA ASP A 363 10.30 -1.79 18.96
C ASP A 363 11.02 -1.86 17.60
N ASP A 364 10.69 -0.93 16.69
CA ASP A 364 11.28 -0.76 15.36
C ASP A 364 11.37 -2.08 14.57
N SER A 365 10.20 -2.65 14.28
CA SER A 365 10.12 -3.98 13.69
C SER A 365 8.95 -4.12 12.71
N ILE A 366 8.98 -5.21 11.95
CA ILE A 366 7.96 -5.55 10.96
C ILE A 366 7.37 -6.90 11.33
N VAL A 367 6.05 -7.00 11.34
CA VAL A 367 5.31 -8.27 11.39
C VAL A 367 4.80 -8.60 9.99
N ILE A 368 5.10 -9.80 9.52
CA ILE A 368 4.66 -10.29 8.20
C ILE A 368 3.94 -11.62 8.34
N SER A 369 3.09 -11.94 7.37
CA SER A 369 2.40 -13.23 7.31
C SER A 369 2.72 -13.99 6.02
N SER A 370 2.69 -15.31 6.14
CA SER A 370 2.83 -16.28 5.07
C SER A 370 1.57 -17.14 5.04
N ARG A 371 0.87 -17.11 3.91
CA ARG A 371 -0.27 -18.01 3.68
C ARG A 371 0.18 -19.47 3.56
N ASN A 372 1.30 -19.70 2.87
CA ASN A 372 1.69 -21.04 2.43
C ASN A 372 2.58 -21.80 3.44
N GLN A 373 3.06 -21.13 4.49
CA GLN A 373 3.85 -21.75 5.56
C GLN A 373 3.10 -21.83 6.89
N ASP A 374 1.84 -21.39 6.95
CA ASP A 374 1.08 -21.20 8.20
C ASP A 374 1.93 -20.47 9.26
N LEU A 375 2.43 -19.29 8.87
CA LEU A 375 3.44 -18.56 9.62
C LEU A 375 3.11 -17.07 9.70
N VAL A 376 3.17 -16.53 10.92
CA VAL A 376 3.37 -15.09 11.16
C VAL A 376 4.74 -14.92 11.79
N MET A 377 5.50 -13.91 11.39
CA MET A 377 6.84 -13.70 11.93
C MET A 377 7.15 -12.22 12.12
N LYS A 378 7.97 -11.92 13.12
CA LYS A 378 8.44 -10.57 13.42
C LYS A 378 9.92 -10.45 13.13
N LEU A 379 10.27 -9.39 12.40
CA LEU A 379 11.62 -9.05 11.97
C LEU A 379 12.02 -7.71 12.60
N ASP A 380 13.21 -7.65 13.19
CA ASP A 380 13.84 -6.36 13.49
C ASP A 380 14.00 -5.58 12.18
N TYR A 381 13.46 -4.36 12.12
CA TYR A 381 13.43 -3.63 10.85
C TYR A 381 14.84 -3.36 10.38
N LYS A 382 15.70 -2.76 11.22
CA LYS A 382 17.06 -2.37 10.83
C LYS A 382 17.90 -3.54 10.33
N THR A 383 17.93 -4.65 11.07
CA THR A 383 18.84 -5.77 10.83
C THR A 383 18.22 -6.92 10.03
N SER A 384 16.89 -6.92 9.84
CA SER A 384 16.12 -8.03 9.26
C SER A 384 16.25 -9.36 10.02
N LYS A 385 16.76 -9.34 11.26
CA LYS A 385 16.85 -10.53 12.11
C LYS A 385 15.47 -10.92 12.61
N ILE A 386 15.18 -12.22 12.58
CA ILE A 386 13.93 -12.76 13.11
C ILE A 386 13.91 -12.61 14.64
N LYS A 387 12.90 -11.91 15.16
CA LYS A 387 12.65 -11.75 16.60
C LYS A 387 11.83 -12.92 17.13
N TRP A 388 10.75 -13.27 16.44
CA TRP A 388 9.93 -14.44 16.77
C TRP A 388 9.20 -15.01 15.55
N LEU A 389 8.74 -16.26 15.70
CA LEU A 389 7.98 -17.03 14.73
C LEU A 389 6.71 -17.56 15.43
N PHE A 390 5.54 -17.33 14.83
CA PHE A 390 4.26 -17.90 15.25
C PHE A 390 3.79 -18.86 14.16
N SER A 391 3.92 -20.17 14.41
CA SER A 391 3.65 -21.21 13.41
C SER A 391 2.89 -22.37 14.04
N SER A 392 2.05 -23.02 13.23
CA SER A 392 1.39 -24.28 13.58
C SER A 392 2.34 -25.50 13.54
N LYS A 393 3.49 -25.39 12.87
CA LYS A 393 4.46 -26.49 12.73
C LYS A 393 5.12 -26.80 14.08
N SER A 394 5.23 -28.08 14.41
CA SER A 394 5.94 -28.51 15.63
C SER A 394 7.40 -28.04 15.64
N ALA A 395 7.94 -27.73 16.81
CA ALA A 395 9.32 -27.26 16.94
C ALA A 395 10.37 -28.23 16.34
N SER A 396 10.08 -29.54 16.33
CA SER A 396 10.94 -30.55 15.71
C SER A 396 11.10 -30.38 14.19
N LYS A 397 10.12 -29.78 13.50
CA LYS A 397 10.17 -29.47 12.07
C LYS A 397 10.99 -28.22 11.74
N TRP A 398 11.44 -27.49 12.75
CA TRP A 398 12.32 -26.34 12.57
C TRP A 398 13.78 -26.71 12.87
N PRO A 399 14.76 -26.18 12.12
CA PRO A 399 16.17 -26.33 12.47
C PRO A 399 16.46 -25.75 13.85
N LEU A 400 17.41 -26.36 14.58
CA LEU A 400 17.70 -26.03 15.98
C LEU A 400 17.86 -24.52 16.23
N LYS A 401 18.53 -23.79 15.32
CA LYS A 401 18.76 -22.34 15.44
C LYS A 401 17.48 -21.49 15.46
N TYR A 402 16.37 -21.97 14.89
CA TYR A 402 15.08 -21.26 14.86
C TYR A 402 14.15 -21.64 16.01
N ARG A 403 14.36 -22.79 16.66
CA ARG A 403 13.43 -23.29 17.69
C ARG A 403 13.26 -22.33 18.87
N LYS A 404 14.31 -21.59 19.23
CA LYS A 404 14.27 -20.57 20.28
C LYS A 404 13.44 -19.32 19.92
N LEU A 405 13.13 -19.14 18.65
CA LEU A 405 12.33 -18.01 18.14
C LEU A 405 10.84 -18.36 18.06
N LEU A 406 10.48 -19.64 18.16
CA LEU A 406 9.09 -20.07 18.12
C LEU A 406 8.35 -19.59 19.38
N LEU A 407 7.25 -18.89 19.17
CA LEU A 407 6.33 -18.55 20.24
C LEU A 407 5.71 -19.83 20.80
N LYS A 408 5.57 -19.86 22.12
CA LYS A 408 4.86 -20.90 22.84
C LYS A 408 3.52 -20.32 23.31
N ALA A 409 2.46 -21.11 23.24
CA ALA A 409 1.25 -20.75 23.96
C ALA A 409 1.61 -20.63 25.45
N ALA A 410 1.18 -19.55 26.09
CA ALA A 410 1.20 -19.52 27.55
C ALA A 410 0.20 -20.55 28.05
N ASP A 411 0.58 -21.34 29.06
CA ASP A 411 -0.37 -22.21 29.75
C ASP A 411 -1.53 -21.34 30.25
N SER A 412 -2.76 -21.77 30.04
CA SER A 412 -4.00 -21.01 30.27
C SER A 412 -4.29 -20.67 31.75
N GLN A 413 -3.29 -20.73 32.63
CA GLN A 413 -3.41 -20.46 34.06
C GLN A 413 -2.92 -19.08 34.52
N THR A 414 -2.32 -18.25 33.66
CA THR A 414 -2.09 -16.84 34.00
C THR A 414 -3.13 -15.98 33.32
N GLY A 415 -4.15 -15.57 34.08
CA GLY A 415 -5.28 -14.73 33.68
C GLY A 415 -4.87 -13.31 33.27
N ASN A 416 -4.19 -13.19 32.14
CA ASN A 416 -4.04 -11.92 31.44
C ASN A 416 -4.98 -11.93 30.24
N THR A 417 -6.03 -11.12 30.37
CA THR A 417 -6.89 -10.66 29.28
C THR A 417 -6.06 -10.47 28.01
N PRO A 418 -6.47 -11.04 26.84
CA PRO A 418 -5.77 -10.80 25.60
C PRO A 418 -5.62 -9.28 25.40
N PRO A 419 -4.44 -8.76 25.03
CA PRO A 419 -4.39 -7.39 24.54
C PRO A 419 -5.38 -7.33 23.39
N GLN A 420 -6.41 -6.48 23.52
CA GLN A 420 -7.27 -6.16 22.40
C GLN A 420 -6.33 -5.74 21.27
N PHE A 421 -6.29 -6.52 20.18
CA PHE A 421 -5.67 -6.07 18.94
C PHE A 421 -6.21 -4.68 18.68
N GLY A 422 -5.29 -3.71 18.75
CA GLY A 422 -5.63 -2.30 18.87
C GLY A 422 -6.64 -1.93 17.81
N ARG A 423 -7.81 -1.43 18.25
CA ARG A 423 -8.56 -0.50 17.40
C ARG A 423 -7.55 0.53 16.90
N PRO A 424 -7.51 0.87 15.60
CA PRO A 424 -6.68 1.96 15.15
C PRO A 424 -6.99 3.15 16.05
N ALA A 425 -5.97 3.64 16.74
CA ALA A 425 -6.11 4.72 17.68
C ALA A 425 -6.94 5.81 17.00
N LYS A 426 -8.02 6.26 17.65
CA LYS A 426 -8.62 7.54 17.30
C LYS A 426 -7.45 8.52 17.33
N ARG A 427 -6.97 8.93 16.16
CA ARG A 427 -6.04 10.06 16.02
C ARG A 427 -6.80 11.27 16.52
N THR A 428 -6.79 11.49 17.83
CA THR A 428 -7.03 12.80 18.41
C THR A 428 -5.95 13.68 17.81
N ARG A 429 -6.36 14.57 16.92
CA ARG A 429 -5.51 15.66 16.45
C ARG A 429 -5.15 16.46 17.70
N SER A 430 -3.92 16.32 18.19
CA SER A 430 -3.34 17.30 19.09
C SER A 430 -3.18 18.59 18.30
N ASN A 431 -3.96 19.60 18.72
CA ASN A 431 -3.93 21.04 18.41
C ASN A 431 -3.30 21.44 17.06
#